data_AF-A0A2M8PLF1-F1
#
_entry.id   AF-A0A2M8PLF1-F1
#
_cell.length_a   1.000
_cell.length_b   1.000
_cell.length_c   1.000
_cell.angle_alpha   90.00
_cell.angle_beta   90.00
_cell.angle_gamma   90.00
#
_symmetry.space_group_name_H-M   'P 1'
#
loop_
_entity.id
_entity.type
_entity.pdbx_description
1 polymer ?
#
loop_
_entity_poly.entity_id
_entity_poly.type
_entity_poly.pdbx_seq_one_letter_code
_entity_poly.pdbx_strand_id
1 'polypeptide(L)'
;MRVKILFLTLFLIFVAAACQPAEEEDAIYVELQADGRLRTFAIDSPMTVSEFLAQSEVDVELGPLDRIQPPRFTQIYDGLRITVRRVEEQQNCEQRDIPFERQVVLNEGLAPGEERLVQAGQNGIEEVCFRYYIVD
;
A
#
# COMPACT_ATOMS: atom_id res chain seq x y z
N MET A 1 -53.71 -19.75 -52.21
CA MET A 1 -53.50 -20.12 -50.78
C MET A 1 -52.12 -20.71 -50.50
N ARG A 2 -51.57 -21.60 -51.33
CA ARG A 2 -50.24 -22.24 -51.10
C ARG A 2 -49.05 -21.28 -51.02
N VAL A 3 -49.03 -20.20 -51.83
CA VAL A 3 -47.96 -19.18 -51.82
C VAL A 3 -47.97 -18.33 -50.54
N LYS A 4 -49.16 -18.02 -49.99
CA LYS A 4 -49.29 -17.28 -48.73
C LYS A 4 -48.83 -18.12 -47.53
N ILE A 5 -49.11 -19.43 -47.56
CA ILE A 5 -48.60 -20.38 -46.55
C ILE A 5 -47.08 -20.50 -46.64
N LEU A 6 -46.51 -20.56 -47.86
CA LEU A 6 -45.06 -20.60 -48.08
C LEU A 6 -44.36 -19.32 -47.56
N PHE A 7 -44.95 -18.15 -47.78
CA PHE A 7 -44.44 -16.88 -47.25
C PHE A 7 -44.55 -16.80 -45.71
N LEU A 8 -45.65 -17.30 -45.13
CA LEU A 8 -45.84 -17.34 -43.69
C LEU A 8 -44.84 -18.29 -43.01
N THR A 9 -44.55 -19.44 -43.62
CA THR A 9 -43.54 -20.37 -43.11
C THR A 9 -42.12 -19.82 -43.22
N LEU A 10 -41.80 -19.09 -44.30
CA LEU A 10 -40.48 -18.47 -44.48
C LEU A 10 -40.25 -17.33 -43.48
N PHE A 11 -41.29 -16.54 -43.20
CA PHE A 11 -41.27 -15.50 -42.18
C PHE A 11 -41.11 -16.08 -40.77
N LEU A 12 -41.79 -17.19 -40.47
CA LEU A 12 -41.67 -17.87 -39.17
C LEU A 12 -40.25 -18.45 -38.94
N ILE A 13 -39.62 -18.97 -39.99
CA ILE A 13 -38.22 -19.46 -39.94
C ILE A 13 -37.25 -18.29 -39.73
N PHE A 14 -37.51 -17.12 -40.33
CA PHE A 14 -36.67 -15.93 -40.15
C PHE A 14 -36.73 -15.38 -38.71
N VAL A 15 -37.91 -15.41 -38.07
CA VAL A 15 -38.07 -15.01 -36.66
C VAL A 15 -37.38 -15.98 -35.70
N ALA A 16 -37.39 -17.28 -36.01
CA ALA A 16 -36.72 -18.29 -35.19
C ALA A 16 -35.18 -18.21 -35.25
N ALA A 17 -34.60 -17.65 -36.32
CA ALA A 17 -33.16 -17.45 -36.47
C ALA A 17 -32.62 -16.21 -35.73
N ALA A 18 -33.48 -15.37 -35.15
CA ALA A 18 -33.07 -14.18 -34.40
C ALA A 18 -32.58 -14.48 -32.97
N CYS A 19 -32.61 -15.75 -32.55
CA CYS A 19 -32.04 -16.18 -31.28
C CYS A 19 -30.51 -16.32 -31.43
N GLN A 20 -29.79 -15.20 -31.43
CA GLN A 20 -28.34 -15.22 -31.29
C GLN A 20 -27.99 -15.50 -29.82
N PRO A 21 -27.13 -16.50 -29.51
CA PRO A 21 -26.55 -16.60 -28.18
C PRO A 21 -25.75 -15.33 -27.90
N ALA A 22 -25.97 -14.72 -26.74
CA ALA A 22 -25.12 -13.63 -26.27
C ALA A 22 -23.69 -14.17 -26.17
N GLU A 23 -22.75 -13.56 -26.88
CA GLU A 23 -21.33 -13.87 -26.75
C GLU A 23 -20.96 -13.63 -25.28
N GLU A 24 -20.55 -14.68 -24.56
CA GLU A 24 -19.87 -14.55 -23.27
C GLU A 24 -18.54 -13.85 -23.56
N GLU A 25 -18.52 -12.52 -23.46
CA GLU A 25 -17.26 -11.79 -23.36
C GLU A 25 -16.53 -12.36 -22.14
N ASP A 26 -15.31 -12.85 -22.32
CA ASP A 26 -14.44 -13.33 -21.24
C ASP A 26 -14.18 -12.18 -20.26
N ALA A 27 -15.10 -11.99 -19.31
CA ALA A 27 -15.03 -10.93 -18.33
C ALA A 27 -13.86 -11.21 -17.38
N ILE A 28 -12.93 -10.26 -17.31
CA ILE A 28 -11.78 -10.36 -16.42
C ILE A 28 -12.21 -9.89 -15.03
N TYR A 29 -12.16 -10.77 -14.04
CA TYR A 29 -12.46 -10.41 -12.66
C TYR A 29 -11.19 -10.13 -11.87
N VAL A 30 -11.15 -8.98 -11.19
CA VAL A 30 -10.06 -8.58 -10.31
C VAL A 30 -10.56 -8.35 -8.90
N GLU A 31 -9.84 -8.86 -7.92
CA GLU A 31 -10.11 -8.64 -6.50
C GLU A 31 -9.20 -7.54 -5.95
N LEU A 32 -9.78 -6.58 -5.25
CA LEU A 32 -9.07 -5.51 -4.55
C LEU A 32 -9.30 -5.64 -3.05
N GLN A 33 -8.22 -5.88 -2.32
CA GLN A 33 -8.18 -5.84 -0.86
C GLN A 33 -7.53 -4.53 -0.41
N ALA A 34 -8.32 -3.65 0.22
CA ALA A 34 -7.85 -2.38 0.78
C ALA A 34 -8.70 -2.01 2.00
N ASP A 35 -8.08 -1.42 3.03
CA ASP A 35 -8.78 -0.93 4.23
C ASP A 35 -9.65 -1.99 4.93
N GLY A 36 -9.16 -3.24 4.95
CA GLY A 36 -9.87 -4.40 5.50
C GLY A 36 -11.08 -4.87 4.68
N ARG A 37 -11.34 -4.27 3.50
CA ARG A 37 -12.44 -4.63 2.60
C ARG A 37 -11.91 -5.38 1.39
N LEU A 38 -12.64 -6.41 0.97
CA LEU A 38 -12.44 -7.11 -0.28
C LEU A 38 -13.55 -6.71 -1.25
N ARG A 39 -13.19 -6.23 -2.44
CA ARG A 39 -14.10 -5.85 -3.52
C ARG A 39 -13.72 -6.58 -4.81
N THR A 40 -14.68 -6.88 -5.65
CA THR A 40 -14.46 -7.52 -6.95
C THR A 40 -14.94 -6.58 -8.06
N PHE A 41 -14.13 -6.45 -9.10
CA PHE A 41 -14.41 -5.61 -10.26
C PHE A 41 -14.35 -6.45 -11.52
N ALA A 42 -15.25 -6.16 -12.47
CA ALA A 42 -15.20 -6.71 -13.82
C ALA A 42 -14.49 -5.71 -14.73
N ILE A 43 -13.56 -6.18 -15.53
CA ILE A 43 -12.73 -5.39 -16.43
C ILE A 43 -13.03 -5.83 -17.87
N ASP A 44 -13.30 -4.85 -18.73
CA ASP A 44 -13.69 -5.01 -20.13
C ASP A 44 -12.51 -4.86 -21.11
N SER A 45 -11.38 -4.34 -20.64
CA SER A 45 -10.25 -3.96 -21.48
C SER A 45 -8.91 -4.22 -20.78
N PRO A 46 -7.87 -4.66 -21.50
CA PRO A 46 -6.55 -4.90 -20.90
C PRO A 46 -5.96 -3.61 -20.30
N MET A 47 -5.64 -3.64 -19.01
CA MET A 47 -4.99 -2.53 -18.30
C MET A 47 -4.07 -3.01 -17.17
N THR A 48 -3.27 -2.09 -16.65
CA THR A 48 -2.35 -2.31 -15.53
C THR A 48 -3.02 -2.06 -14.18
N VAL A 49 -2.40 -2.55 -13.10
CA VAL A 49 -2.82 -2.25 -11.72
C VAL A 49 -2.88 -0.74 -11.46
N SER A 50 -1.94 0.06 -12.02
CA SER A 50 -1.98 1.52 -11.90
C SER A 50 -3.21 2.15 -12.54
N GLU A 51 -3.58 1.71 -13.74
CA GLU A 51 -4.71 2.26 -14.47
C GLU A 51 -6.03 1.87 -13.78
N PHE A 52 -6.14 0.63 -13.33
CA PHE A 52 -7.27 0.16 -12.54
C PHE A 52 -7.46 0.97 -11.24
N LEU A 53 -6.40 1.16 -10.45
CA LEU A 53 -6.50 1.94 -9.20
C LEU A 53 -6.77 3.44 -9.43
N ALA A 54 -6.60 3.94 -10.65
CA ALA A 54 -6.89 5.33 -11.01
C ALA A 54 -8.32 5.55 -11.49
N GLN A 55 -9.11 4.48 -11.68
CA GLN A 55 -10.51 4.58 -12.07
C GLN A 55 -11.35 5.22 -10.96
N SER A 56 -12.32 6.05 -11.35
CA SER A 56 -13.24 6.72 -10.42
C SER A 56 -14.12 5.76 -9.61
N GLU A 57 -14.36 4.58 -10.16
CA GLU A 57 -15.12 3.48 -9.57
C GLU A 57 -14.33 2.79 -8.45
N VAL A 58 -13.00 2.86 -8.52
CA VAL A 58 -12.08 2.30 -7.54
C VAL A 58 -11.80 3.35 -6.48
N ASP A 59 -12.72 3.44 -5.52
CA ASP A 59 -12.61 4.32 -4.35
C ASP A 59 -11.51 3.83 -3.40
N VAL A 60 -10.23 4.11 -3.73
CA VAL A 60 -9.04 3.93 -2.89
C VAL A 60 -8.09 5.10 -3.12
N GLU A 61 -7.98 5.98 -2.13
CA GLU A 61 -6.92 6.99 -2.11
C GLU A 61 -5.63 6.36 -1.59
N LEU A 62 -4.52 6.54 -2.31
CA LEU A 62 -3.21 5.98 -1.94
C LEU A 62 -2.36 7.04 -1.24
N GLY A 63 -1.94 6.71 -0.02
CA GLY A 63 -0.96 7.49 0.72
C GLY A 63 0.46 7.34 0.15
N PRO A 64 1.38 8.24 0.55
CA PRO A 64 2.74 8.28 0.02
C PRO A 64 3.59 7.06 0.40
N LEU A 65 3.26 6.38 1.49
CA LEU A 65 3.99 5.22 2.00
C LEU A 65 3.31 3.88 1.68
N ASP A 66 2.10 3.92 1.13
CA ASP A 66 1.31 2.72 0.89
C ASP A 66 1.96 1.82 -0.13
N ARG A 67 1.80 0.52 0.10
CA ARG A 67 2.40 -0.53 -0.73
C ARG A 67 1.31 -1.30 -1.43
N ILE A 68 1.51 -1.51 -2.73
CA ILE A 68 0.58 -2.27 -3.57
C ILE A 68 1.27 -3.56 -3.98
N GLN A 69 0.54 -4.66 -3.89
CA GLN A 69 0.97 -5.96 -4.38
C GLN A 69 -0.14 -6.57 -5.25
N PRO A 70 0.14 -7.00 -6.49
CA PRO A 70 1.44 -6.94 -7.20
C PRO A 70 1.84 -5.50 -7.59
N PRO A 71 3.05 -5.29 -8.17
CA PRO A 71 3.50 -3.97 -8.59
C PRO A 71 2.53 -3.25 -9.54
N ARG A 72 2.55 -1.91 -9.53
CA ARG A 72 1.63 -1.06 -10.30
C ARG A 72 1.62 -1.33 -11.82
N PHE A 73 2.77 -1.70 -12.38
CA PHE A 73 2.92 -1.98 -13.80
C PHE A 73 2.44 -3.40 -14.20
N THR A 74 1.99 -4.21 -13.24
CA THR A 74 1.49 -5.56 -13.52
C THR A 74 0.23 -5.47 -14.37
N GLN A 75 0.20 -6.24 -15.45
CA GLN A 75 -0.97 -6.42 -16.31
C GLN A 75 -2.05 -7.19 -15.55
N ILE A 76 -3.29 -6.71 -15.60
CA ILE A 76 -4.43 -7.39 -15.02
C ILE A 76 -4.80 -8.60 -15.87
N TYR A 77 -5.12 -9.70 -15.19
CA TYR A 77 -5.63 -10.94 -15.74
C TYR A 77 -6.72 -11.50 -14.81
N ASP A 78 -7.51 -12.45 -15.31
CA ASP A 78 -8.65 -12.98 -14.57
C ASP A 78 -8.22 -13.68 -13.27
N GLY A 79 -8.92 -13.39 -12.18
CA GLY A 79 -8.61 -13.85 -10.84
C GLY A 79 -7.43 -13.14 -10.17
N LEU A 80 -6.91 -12.05 -10.74
CA LEU A 80 -5.84 -11.28 -10.10
C LEU A 80 -6.32 -10.67 -8.78
N ARG A 81 -5.51 -10.84 -7.72
CA ARG A 81 -5.73 -10.16 -6.44
C ARG A 81 -4.73 -9.04 -6.23
N ILE A 82 -5.25 -7.84 -6.06
CA ILE A 82 -4.53 -6.62 -5.72
C ILE A 82 -4.73 -6.34 -4.24
N THR A 83 -3.64 -6.16 -3.50
CA THR A 83 -3.65 -5.82 -2.07
C THR A 83 -2.98 -4.47 -1.88
N VAL A 84 -3.67 -3.58 -1.19
CA VAL A 84 -3.14 -2.29 -0.72
C VAL A 84 -2.87 -2.43 0.77
N ARG A 85 -1.60 -2.28 1.15
CA ARG A 85 -1.16 -2.26 2.55
C ARG A 85 -0.85 -0.82 2.95
N ARG A 86 -1.49 -0.38 4.02
CA ARG A 86 -1.24 0.93 4.61
C ARG A 86 0.07 0.88 5.38
N VAL A 87 0.86 1.95 5.28
CA VAL A 87 2.13 2.06 6.00
C VAL A 87 2.13 3.35 6.82
N GLU A 88 2.21 3.19 8.13
CA GLU A 88 2.30 4.29 9.08
C GLU A 88 3.77 4.52 9.45
N GLU A 89 4.22 5.78 9.39
CA GLU A 89 5.54 6.19 9.89
C GLU A 89 5.37 6.76 11.30
N GLN A 90 6.10 6.19 12.26
CA GLN A 90 6.16 6.67 13.64
C GLN A 90 7.58 7.06 14.00
N GLN A 91 7.71 8.11 14.82
CA GLN A 91 8.98 8.55 15.38
C GLN A 91 8.91 8.55 16.91
N ASN A 92 9.90 7.94 17.56
CA ASN A 92 10.04 7.97 19.01
C ASN A 92 11.44 8.43 19.40
N CYS A 93 11.55 9.40 20.29
CA CYS A 93 12.82 9.92 20.80
C CYS A 93 12.95 9.61 22.28
N GLU A 94 14.12 9.11 22.68
CA GLU A 94 14.46 8.77 24.06
C GLU A 94 15.64 9.60 24.53
N GLN A 95 15.56 10.15 25.74
CA GLN A 95 16.65 10.86 26.37
C GLN A 95 17.44 9.93 27.30
N ARG A 96 18.77 10.05 27.27
CA ARG A 96 19.67 9.27 28.11
C ARG A 96 20.77 10.17 28.66
N ASP A 97 21.09 9.98 29.93
CA ASP A 97 22.21 10.70 30.55
C ASP A 97 23.53 10.20 29.98
N ILE A 98 24.41 11.13 29.60
CA ILE A 98 25.82 10.86 29.32
C ILE A 98 26.61 11.22 30.59
N PRO A 99 27.17 10.23 31.32
CA PRO A 99 27.97 10.51 32.50
C PRO A 99 29.18 11.39 32.19
N PHE A 100 29.53 12.30 33.10
CA PHE A 100 30.76 13.06 32.99
C PHE A 100 31.99 12.19 33.28
N GLU A 101 33.14 12.56 32.69
CA GLU A 101 34.43 11.94 33.00
C GLU A 101 35.17 12.72 34.08
N ARG A 102 35.97 12.00 34.88
CA ARG A 102 36.87 12.62 35.87
C ARG A 102 38.28 12.75 35.27
N GLN A 103 38.80 13.97 35.26
CA GLN A 103 40.21 14.23 35.00
C GLN A 103 40.92 14.69 36.27
N VAL A 104 42.14 14.18 36.48
CA VAL A 104 43.02 14.61 37.56
C VAL A 104 44.25 15.27 36.95
N VAL A 105 44.60 16.45 37.44
CA VAL A 105 45.75 17.22 36.98
C VAL A 105 46.64 17.52 38.18
N LEU A 106 47.93 17.20 38.06
CA LEU A 106 48.92 17.47 39.12
C LEU A 106 49.10 18.99 39.29
N ASN A 107 49.13 19.45 40.54
CA ASN A 107 49.32 20.86 40.87
C ASN A 107 50.39 20.99 41.97
N GLU A 108 51.48 21.68 41.65
CA GLU A 108 52.62 21.89 42.56
C GLU A 108 52.30 22.80 43.76
N GLY A 109 51.18 23.54 43.71
CA GLY A 109 50.70 24.39 44.79
C GLY A 109 49.93 23.66 45.89
N LEU A 110 49.69 22.35 45.76
CA LEU A 110 48.99 21.53 46.76
C LEU A 110 49.99 20.74 47.64
N ALA A 111 49.62 20.54 48.90
CA ALA A 111 50.42 19.70 49.79
C ALA A 111 50.42 18.23 49.34
N PRO A 112 51.45 17.43 49.70
CA PRO A 112 51.46 16.00 49.40
C PRO A 112 50.23 15.29 49.93
N GLY A 113 49.48 14.62 49.05
CA GLY A 113 48.24 13.90 49.38
C GLY A 113 46.98 14.77 49.43
N GLU A 114 47.07 16.07 49.19
CA GLU A 114 45.91 16.96 49.11
C GLU A 114 45.26 16.90 47.73
N GLU A 115 43.94 16.65 47.68
CA GLU A 115 43.11 16.79 46.48
C GLU A 115 42.14 17.95 46.63
N ARG A 116 41.91 18.73 45.56
CA ARG A 116 40.88 19.76 45.51
C ARG A 116 40.01 19.63 44.27
N LEU A 117 38.70 19.77 44.45
CA LEU A 117 37.76 19.86 43.34
C LEU A 117 37.89 21.24 42.68
N VAL A 118 38.30 21.26 41.42
CA VAL A 118 38.39 22.50 40.63
C VAL A 118 37.06 22.81 39.97
N GLN A 119 36.45 21.79 39.36
CA GLN A 119 35.19 21.90 38.64
C GLN A 119 34.36 20.63 38.87
N ALA A 120 33.09 20.81 39.23
CA ALA A 120 32.14 19.71 39.27
C ALA A 120 31.78 19.28 37.85
N GLY A 121 31.84 17.98 37.58
CA GLY A 121 31.30 17.40 36.37
C GLY A 121 29.78 17.52 36.34
N GLN A 122 29.22 17.57 35.12
CA GLN A 122 27.78 17.58 34.89
C GLN A 122 27.48 16.57 33.80
N ASN A 123 26.48 15.72 34.02
CA ASN A 123 26.04 14.80 32.98
C ASN A 123 25.51 15.60 31.78
N GLY A 124 25.84 15.13 30.59
CA GLY A 124 25.18 15.55 29.37
C GLY A 124 23.85 14.81 29.20
N ILE A 125 23.05 15.26 28.23
CA ILE A 125 21.83 14.56 27.79
C ILE A 125 22.02 14.23 26.31
N GLU A 126 21.84 12.97 25.95
CA GLU A 126 21.70 12.50 24.58
C GLU A 126 20.22 12.32 24.25
N GLU A 127 19.80 12.73 23.06
CA GLU A 127 18.49 12.39 22.51
C GLU A 127 18.67 11.45 21.32
N VAL A 128 18.08 10.26 21.42
CA VAL A 128 18.14 9.23 20.37
C VAL A 128 16.75 9.06 19.78
N CYS A 129 16.59 9.39 18.50
CA CYS A 129 15.33 9.26 17.77
C CYS A 129 15.34 8.03 16.85
N PHE A 130 14.27 7.25 16.91
CA PHE A 130 14.02 6.10 16.07
C PHE A 130 12.82 6.37 15.15
N ARG A 131 12.92 5.92 13.90
CA ARG A 131 11.82 5.93 12.94
C ARG A 131 11.42 4.50 12.61
N TYR A 132 10.14 4.19 12.76
CA TYR A 132 9.57 2.87 12.49
C TYR A 132 8.48 2.98 11.42
N TYR A 133 8.38 1.94 10.58
CA TYR A 133 7.30 1.79 9.61
C TYR A 133 6.46 0.59 10.01
N ILE A 134 5.18 0.83 10.29
CA ILE A 134 4.21 -0.21 10.64
C ILE A 134 3.38 -0.50 9.40
N VAL A 135 3.26 -1.77 9.04
CA VAL A 135 2.52 -2.22 7.86
C VAL A 135 1.34 -3.06 8.31
N ASP A 136 0.15 -2.69 7.86
CA ASP A 136 -1.09 -3.45 8.08
C ASP A 136 -1.16 -4.75 7.24
#